data_AF-T2KN73-F1
#
_entry.id   AF-T2KN73-F1
#
_cell.length_a   1.000
_cell.length_b   1.000
_cell.length_c   1.000
_cell.angle_alpha   90.00
_cell.angle_beta   90.00
_cell.angle_gamma   90.00
#
_symmetry.space_group_name_H-M   'P 1'
#
loop_
_entity.id
_entity.type
_entity.pdbx_description
1 polymer ?
#
loop_
_entity_poly.entity_id
_entity_poly.type
_entity_poly.pdbx_seq_one_letter_code
_entity_poly.pdbx_strand_id
1 'polypeptide(L)'
;MGYEIYFRALFILPHDSSLSQMLDFTGWACVNCRKMEQNVWPEPEILNLLSNDVVLISLYVDDKRKLEADEIVDSQLKPGKKLKYIGQKWSEM
;
A
#
# COMPACT_ATOMS: atom_id res chain seq x y z
N MET A 1 -4.63 12.56 6.93
CA MET A 1 -4.96 11.14 7.00
C MET A 1 -4.23 10.39 5.88
N GLY A 2 -4.52 10.58 4.59
CA GLY A 2 -3.70 9.96 3.52
C GLY A 2 -2.26 10.49 3.29
N TYR A 3 -1.89 11.63 3.87
CA TYR A 3 -0.63 12.32 3.53
C TYR A 3 0.62 11.57 4.03
N GLU A 4 0.60 10.94 5.20
CA GLU A 4 1.81 10.26 5.73
C GLU A 4 2.22 9.03 4.90
N ILE A 5 1.24 8.26 4.40
CA ILE A 5 1.49 7.13 3.50
C ILE A 5 2.09 7.65 2.19
N TYR A 6 1.49 8.69 1.62
CA TYR A 6 2.02 9.36 0.43
C TYR A 6 3.44 9.91 0.67
N PHE A 7 3.70 10.56 1.81
CA PHE A 7 5.01 11.12 2.15
C PHE A 7 6.06 10.04 2.38
N ARG A 8 5.73 8.93 3.06
CA ARG A 8 6.66 7.79 3.21
C ARG A 8 6.92 7.10 1.87
N ALA A 9 5.90 6.92 1.03
CA ALA A 9 6.08 6.40 -0.31
C ALA A 9 6.97 7.31 -1.17
N LEU A 10 6.78 8.63 -1.05
CA LEU A 10 7.60 9.65 -1.70
C LEU A 10 9.04 9.65 -1.19
N PHE A 11 9.28 9.26 0.08
CA PHE A 11 10.62 9.14 0.66
C PHE A 11 11.39 7.89 0.19
N ILE A 12 10.68 6.83 -0.22
CA ILE A 12 11.28 5.61 -0.74
C ILE A 12 11.71 5.79 -2.19
N LEU A 13 11.06 6.71 -2.92
CA LEU A 13 11.32 6.95 -4.33
C LEU A 13 12.25 8.15 -4.52
N PRO A 14 13.20 8.07 -5.47
CA PRO A 14 14.01 9.24 -5.81
C PRO A 14 13.08 10.37 -6.24
N HIS A 15 13.31 11.56 -5.68
CA HIS A 15 12.48 12.77 -5.81
C HIS A 15 12.31 13.28 -7.26
N ASP A 16 12.86 12.58 -8.24
CA ASP A 16 13.08 13.02 -9.62
C ASP A 16 12.44 12.06 -10.66
N SER A 17 11.43 11.27 -10.28
CA SER A 17 10.68 10.46 -11.24
C SER A 17 9.53 11.27 -11.85
N SER A 18 9.59 11.50 -13.16
CA SER A 18 8.49 12.05 -13.96
C SER A 18 7.29 11.08 -14.10
N LEU A 19 7.33 9.96 -13.39
CA LEU A 19 6.38 8.86 -13.49
C LEU A 19 5.23 9.03 -12.50
N SER A 20 4.05 8.58 -12.90
CA SER A 20 2.86 8.67 -12.04
C SER A 20 2.96 7.67 -10.89
N GLN A 21 2.55 8.07 -9.69
CA GLN A 21 2.54 7.18 -8.53
C GLN A 21 1.14 6.59 -8.35
N MET A 22 1.03 5.27 -8.33
CA MET A 22 -0.22 4.56 -8.10
C MET A 22 -0.16 3.81 -6.76
N LEU A 23 -1.05 4.18 -5.85
CA LEU A 23 -1.26 3.45 -4.60
C LEU A 23 -2.27 2.33 -4.83
N ASP A 24 -1.86 1.09 -4.55
CA ASP A 24 -2.68 -0.11 -4.64
C ASP A 24 -2.97 -0.64 -3.23
N PHE A 25 -4.20 -0.41 -2.74
CA PHE A 25 -4.65 -0.99 -1.47
C PHE A 25 -5.07 -2.44 -1.71
N THR A 26 -4.20 -3.36 -1.32
CA THR A 26 -4.37 -4.79 -1.60
C THR A 26 -4.36 -5.61 -0.31
N GLY A 27 -4.58 -6.91 -0.43
CA GLY A 27 -4.48 -7.86 0.66
C GLY A 27 -4.22 -9.26 0.13
N TRP A 28 -3.62 -10.09 0.98
CA TRP A 28 -3.37 -11.51 0.70
C TRP A 28 -4.67 -12.28 0.48
N ALA A 29 -5.71 -11.98 1.26
CA ALA A 29 -7.00 -12.63 1.18
C ALA A 29 -8.00 -11.93 0.22
N CYS A 30 -7.60 -10.84 -0.43
CA CYS A 30 -8.48 -10.07 -1.31
C CYS A 30 -8.69 -10.77 -2.66
N VAL A 31 -9.75 -11.57 -2.76
CA VAL A 31 -10.09 -12.33 -3.98
C VAL A 31 -10.24 -11.42 -5.21
N ASN A 32 -10.86 -10.24 -5.05
CA ASN A 32 -11.05 -9.31 -6.16
C ASN A 32 -9.73 -8.67 -6.61
N CYS A 33 -8.83 -8.35 -5.67
CA CYS A 33 -7.50 -7.84 -5.99
C CYS A 33 -6.71 -8.89 -6.80
N ARG A 34 -6.77 -10.16 -6.40
CA ARG A 34 -6.14 -11.25 -7.17
C ARG A 34 -6.76 -11.44 -8.55
N LYS A 35 -8.08 -11.30 -8.69
CA LYS A 35 -8.73 -11.30 -10.02
C LYS A 35 -8.26 -10.16 -10.90
N MET A 36 -8.04 -8.97 -10.33
CA MET A 36 -7.52 -7.82 -11.06
C MET A 36 -6.08 -8.07 -11.55
N GLU A 37 -5.22 -8.58 -10.66
CA GLU A 37 -3.83 -8.95 -10.99
C GLU A 37 -3.74 -10.07 -12.04
N GLN A 38 -4.68 -11.01 -12.04
CA GLN A 38 -4.65 -12.17 -12.95
C GLN A 38 -5.26 -11.89 -14.32
N ASN A 39 -6.30 -11.05 -14.39
CA ASN A 39 -7.09 -10.89 -15.62
C ASN A 39 -6.89 -9.54 -16.30
N VAL A 40 -6.38 -8.53 -15.61
CA VAL A 40 -6.33 -7.16 -16.15
C VAL A 40 -4.90 -6.62 -16.16
N TRP A 41 -4.09 -6.87 -15.13
CA TRP A 41 -2.67 -6.46 -15.16
C TRP A 41 -1.84 -7.11 -16.28
N PRO A 42 -2.10 -8.36 -16.70
CA PRO A 42 -1.34 -8.98 -17.80
C PRO A 42 -1.75 -8.48 -19.19
N GLU A 43 -2.85 -7.72 -19.30
CA GLU A 43 -3.26 -7.16 -20.59
C GLU A 43 -2.15 -6.26 -21.14
N PRO A 44 -1.70 -6.45 -22.40
CA PRO A 44 -0.47 -5.84 -22.91
C PRO A 44 -0.39 -4.32 -22.74
N GLU A 45 -1.52 -3.61 -22.95
CA GLU A 45 -1.59 -2.16 -22.81
C GLU A 45 -1.41 -1.71 -21.35
N ILE A 46 -2.03 -2.43 -20.42
CA ILE A 46 -1.99 -2.13 -18.98
C ILE A 46 -0.62 -2.50 -18.41
N LEU A 47 -0.08 -3.67 -18.78
CA LEU A 47 1.24 -4.10 -18.37
C LEU A 47 2.32 -3.10 -18.79
N ASN A 48 2.21 -2.57 -20.02
CA ASN A 48 3.15 -1.59 -20.54
C ASN A 48 3.11 -0.28 -19.74
N LEU A 49 1.90 0.22 -19.41
CA LEU A 49 1.71 1.40 -18.57
C LEU A 49 2.26 1.17 -17.15
N LEU A 50 1.92 0.04 -16.52
CA LEU A 50 2.34 -0.29 -15.17
C LEU A 50 3.86 -0.51 -15.05
N SER A 51 4.51 -0.97 -16.11
CA SER A 51 5.95 -1.27 -16.10
C SER A 51 6.83 -0.06 -16.41
N ASN A 52 6.35 0.87 -17.24
CA ASN A 52 7.18 1.96 -17.76
C ASN A 52 6.77 3.35 -17.25
N ASP A 53 5.48 3.57 -17.00
CA ASP A 53 4.95 4.91 -16.77
C ASP A 53 4.49 5.16 -15.32
N VAL A 54 4.40 4.09 -14.53
CA VAL A 54 3.81 4.10 -13.19
C VAL A 54 4.73 3.45 -12.17
N VAL A 55 4.87 4.10 -11.02
CA VAL A 55 5.41 3.47 -9.82
C VAL A 55 4.26 2.93 -8.99
N LEU A 56 4.13 1.60 -8.97
CA LEU A 56 3.11 0.91 -8.21
C LEU A 56 3.56 0.66 -6.76
N ILE A 57 2.77 1.14 -5.80
CA ILE A 57 3.02 0.95 -4.36
C ILE A 57 1.87 0.16 -3.77
N SER A 58 2.10 -1.13 -3.51
CA SER A 58 1.08 -2.02 -2.94
C SER A 58 1.10 -2.01 -1.41
N LEU A 59 -0.02 -1.63 -0.81
CA LEU A 59 -0.25 -1.54 0.63
C LEU A 59 -1.14 -2.70 1.08
N TYR A 60 -0.54 -3.69 1.73
CA TYR A 60 -1.22 -4.89 2.21
C TYR A 60 -1.96 -4.64 3.52
N VAL A 61 -3.27 -4.39 3.47
CA VAL A 61 -4.09 -4.02 4.64
C VAL A 61 -4.35 -5.19 5.60
N ASP A 62 -4.14 -6.42 5.17
CA ASP A 62 -4.29 -7.64 5.98
C ASP A 62 -2.95 -8.25 6.42
N ASP A 63 -1.85 -7.53 6.22
CA ASP A 63 -0.51 -8.00 6.57
C ASP A 63 -0.34 -8.19 8.09
N LYS A 64 0.08 -9.39 8.48
CA LYS A 64 0.28 -9.83 9.87
C LYS A 64 1.74 -9.73 10.33
N ARG A 65 2.64 -9.16 9.53
CA ARG A 65 3.98 -8.79 9.99
C ARG A 65 3.85 -7.79 11.14
N LYS A 66 4.58 -8.05 12.21
CA LYS A 66 4.59 -7.17 13.39
C LYS A 66 5.24 -5.84 13.02
N LEU A 67 4.72 -4.77 13.58
CA LEU A 67 5.38 -3.48 13.58
C LEU A 67 6.58 -3.52 14.53
N GLU A 68 7.61 -2.75 14.19
CA GLU A 68 8.73 -2.49 15.11
C GLU A 68 8.22 -1.73 16.33
N ALA A 69 8.94 -1.85 17.45
CA ALA A 69 8.47 -1.35 18.75
C ALA A 69 8.21 0.16 18.77
N ASP A 70 8.95 0.92 17.97
CA ASP A 70 8.86 2.36 17.76
C ASP A 70 7.72 2.77 16.81
N GLU A 71 7.18 1.83 16.03
CA GLU A 71 6.08 2.07 15.09
C GLU A 71 4.69 1.67 15.64
N ILE A 72 4.62 1.11 16.85
CA ILE A 72 3.37 0.75 17.52
C ILE A 72 2.66 2.03 17.98
N VAL A 73 1.56 2.36 17.32
CA VAL A 73 0.72 3.52 17.65
C VAL A 73 -0.65 3.09 18.19
N ASP A 74 -1.29 3.99 18.94
CA ASP A 74 -2.68 3.79 19.35
C ASP A 74 -3.63 4.04 18.17
N SER A 75 -4.65 3.19 18.08
CA SER A 75 -5.72 3.27 17.08
C SER A 75 -6.50 4.57 17.24
N GLN A 76 -6.57 5.35 16.17
CA GLN A 76 -7.39 6.57 16.15
C GLN A 76 -8.89 6.25 16.11
N LEU A 77 -9.24 5.10 15.53
CA LEU A 77 -10.63 4.66 15.37
C LEU A 77 -11.17 3.92 16.61
N LYS A 78 -10.29 3.26 17.38
CA LYS A 78 -10.64 2.46 18.55
C LYS A 78 -9.75 2.83 19.73
N PRO A 79 -10.17 3.82 20.54
CA PRO A 79 -9.42 4.24 21.73
C PRO A 79 -9.03 3.06 22.62
N GLY A 80 -7.74 2.95 22.95
CA GLY A 80 -7.19 1.87 23.79
C GLY A 80 -6.73 0.61 23.03
N LYS A 81 -6.92 0.53 21.71
CA LYS A 81 -6.36 -0.54 20.88
C LYS A 81 -5.03 -0.12 20.28
N LYS A 82 -3.97 -0.91 20.49
CA LYS A 82 -2.67 -0.69 19.83
C LYS A 82 -2.60 -1.36 18.46
N LEU A 83 -2.05 -0.66 17.47
CA LEU A 83 -1.72 -1.23 16.16
C LEU A 83 -0.42 -2.01 16.30
N LYS A 84 -0.50 -3.33 16.16
CA LYS A 84 0.64 -4.24 16.34
C LYS A 84 1.17 -4.79 15.02
N TYR A 85 0.41 -4.64 13.95
CA TYR A 85 0.69 -5.25 12.65
C TYR A 85 0.67 -4.21 11.53
N ILE A 86 1.49 -4.46 10.51
CA ILE A 86 1.62 -3.58 9.34
C ILE A 86 0.26 -3.34 8.66
N GLY A 87 -0.56 -4.38 8.48
CA GLY A 87 -1.88 -4.22 7.87
C GLY A 87 -2.83 -3.32 8.68
N GLN A 88 -2.74 -3.38 10.02
CA GLN A 88 -3.53 -2.50 10.88
C GLN A 88 -3.11 -1.03 10.72
N LYS A 89 -1.82 -0.76 10.51
CA LYS A 89 -1.32 0.57 10.22
C LYS A 89 -1.90 1.12 8.92
N TRP A 90 -1.89 0.33 7.85
CA TRP A 90 -2.45 0.75 6.55
C TRP A 90 -3.98 0.87 6.54
N SER A 91 -4.68 0.10 7.37
CA SER A 91 -6.15 0.11 7.45
C SER A 91 -6.70 1.28 8.27
N GLU A 92 -5.90 1.91 9.14
CA GLU A 92 -6.34 2.97 10.04
C GLU A 92 -5.75 4.35 9.71
N MET A 93 -4.91 4.45 8.68
CA MET A 93 -4.28 5.70 8.21
C MET A 93 -5.06 6.40 7.09
#